data_AF-A0A8H7N459-F1
#
_entry.id   AF-A0A8H7N459-F1
#
_cell.length_a   1.000
_cell.length_b   1.000
_cell.length_c   1.000
_cell.angle_alpha   90.00
_cell.angle_beta   90.00
_cell.angle_gamma   90.00
#
_symmetry.space_group_name_H-M   'P 1'
#
loop_
_entity.id
_entity.type
_entity.pdbx_description
1 polymer ?
#
loop_
_entity_poly.entity_id
_entity_poly.type
_entity_poly.pdbx_seq_one_letter_code
_entity_poly.pdbx_strand_id
1 'polypeptide(L)'
;MAHSHQTFVIAGVDGLYRPIAALSHPDLSGMRALAQCHRQLQIFSHPSNRIALEAELFSAKTFFKTWTAPDPKRLSSSGYDLRSPFSFISTCLTVGSLHRTDGHPPAAIHELPFSLPFDDYQNGGGIIVIDITNLNKLKYCFAFTSSMTSSSPLLPVYIASACTDITKDLPILMSA
;
A
#
# COMPACT_ATOMS: atom_id res chain seq x y z
N MET A 1 21.97 2.96 6.82
CA MET A 1 20.57 3.22 7.24
C MET A 1 19.68 2.57 6.21
N ALA A 2 18.87 1.58 6.61
CA ALA A 2 18.00 0.86 5.69
C ALA A 2 16.85 1.80 5.27
N HIS A 3 16.69 2.02 3.96
CA HIS A 3 15.60 2.82 3.44
C HIS A 3 14.42 1.86 3.24
N SER A 4 13.34 2.06 3.99
CA SER A 4 12.13 1.24 3.82
C SER A 4 11.20 1.90 2.81
N HIS A 5 10.58 1.06 1.98
CA HIS A 5 9.54 1.47 1.04
C HIS A 5 8.22 0.93 1.56
N GLN A 6 7.22 1.79 1.66
CA GLN A 6 5.90 1.39 2.14
C GLN A 6 4.95 1.18 1.00
N THR A 7 4.08 0.18 1.11
CA THR A 7 2.94 0.01 0.22
C THR A 7 1.65 0.08 1.02
N PHE A 8 0.76 0.96 0.61
CA PHE A 8 -0.58 1.09 1.15
C PHE A 8 -1.60 0.64 0.12
N VAL A 9 -2.58 -0.13 0.55
CA VAL A 9 -3.79 -0.44 -0.20
C VAL A 9 -4.91 0.39 0.40
N ILE A 10 -5.58 1.19 -0.43
CA ILE A 10 -6.66 2.08 -0.03
C ILE A 10 -7.94 1.77 -0.82
N ALA A 11 -9.10 2.12 -0.24
CA ALA A 11 -10.38 2.05 -0.92
C ALA A 11 -11.30 3.21 -0.50
N GLY A 12 -12.12 3.66 -1.43
CA GLY A 12 -13.23 4.58 -1.18
C GLY A 12 -14.34 3.84 -0.44
N VAL A 13 -14.50 4.16 0.84
CA VAL A 13 -15.53 3.61 1.73
C VAL A 13 -16.39 4.76 2.22
N ASP A 14 -17.69 4.73 1.88
CA ASP A 14 -18.66 5.78 2.24
C ASP A 14 -18.20 7.21 1.92
N GLY A 15 -17.58 7.40 0.74
CA GLY A 15 -17.13 8.70 0.24
C GLY A 15 -15.77 9.17 0.75
N LEU A 16 -15.12 8.39 1.62
CA LEU A 16 -13.78 8.69 2.14
C LEU A 16 -12.79 7.60 1.72
N TYR A 17 -11.58 7.99 1.31
CA TYR A 17 -10.51 7.01 1.14
C TYR A 17 -10.04 6.52 2.50
N ARG A 18 -10.06 5.20 2.68
CA ARG A 18 -9.62 4.52 3.89
C ARG A 18 -8.46 3.59 3.55
N PRO A 19 -7.42 3.53 4.39
CA PRO A 19 -6.42 2.49 4.27
C PRO A 19 -7.02 1.14 4.67
N ILE A 20 -6.73 0.12 3.88
CA ILE A 20 -7.25 -1.24 4.03
C ILE A 20 -6.13 -2.16 4.51
N ALA A 21 -4.94 -2.06 3.92
CA ALA A 21 -3.76 -2.80 4.32
C ALA A 21 -2.51 -1.96 4.08
N ALA A 22 -1.47 -2.20 4.87
CA ALA A 22 -0.19 -1.50 4.74
C ALA A 22 0.96 -2.47 4.99
N LEU A 23 2.07 -2.28 4.29
CA LEU A 23 3.24 -3.13 4.38
C LEU A 23 4.52 -2.31 4.22
N SER A 24 5.54 -2.65 5.00
CA SER A 24 6.89 -2.12 4.87
C SER A 24 7.79 -3.17 4.23
N HIS A 25 8.53 -2.75 3.20
CA HIS A 25 9.56 -3.56 2.58
C HIS A 25 10.92 -2.87 2.74
N PRO A 26 11.88 -3.48 3.47
CA PRO A 26 13.23 -2.92 3.58
C PRO A 26 13.98 -3.06 2.25
N ASP A 27 14.81 -2.07 1.93
CA ASP A 27 15.72 -2.10 0.78
C ASP A 27 15.02 -2.34 -0.57
N LEU A 28 13.80 -1.81 -0.71
CA LEU A 28 13.04 -1.77 -1.96
C LEU A 28 13.17 -0.37 -2.58
N SER A 29 13.67 -0.30 -3.81
CA SER A 29 13.83 0.97 -4.52
C SER A 29 13.89 0.78 -6.03
N GLY A 30 13.71 1.88 -6.77
CA GLY A 30 13.84 1.92 -8.22
C GLY A 30 12.97 0.87 -8.94
N MET A 31 13.57 0.15 -9.89
CA MET A 31 12.89 -0.86 -10.70
C MET A 31 12.30 -2.02 -9.88
N ARG A 32 12.89 -2.33 -8.71
CA ARG A 32 12.37 -3.39 -7.83
C ARG A 32 11.03 -2.98 -7.22
N ALA A 33 10.88 -1.72 -6.81
CA ALA A 33 9.62 -1.18 -6.31
C ALA A 33 8.53 -1.20 -7.40
N LEU A 34 8.90 -0.84 -8.64
CA LEU A 34 7.98 -0.90 -9.78
C LEU A 34 7.53 -2.32 -10.12
N ALA A 35 8.48 -3.28 -10.18
CA ALA A 35 8.16 -4.67 -10.46
C ALA A 35 7.23 -5.27 -9.40
N GLN A 36 7.47 -4.94 -8.13
CA GLN A 36 6.59 -5.35 -7.02
C GLN A 36 5.20 -4.73 -7.13
N CYS A 37 5.11 -3.42 -7.40
CA CYS A 37 3.84 -2.73 -7.63
C CYS A 37 3.05 -3.40 -8.76
N HIS A 38 3.71 -3.66 -9.89
CA HIS A 38 3.11 -4.34 -11.03
C HIS A 38 2.60 -5.73 -10.64
N ARG A 39 3.35 -6.50 -9.86
CA ARG A 39 2.92 -7.82 -9.39
C ARG A 39 1.71 -7.74 -8.45
N GLN A 40 1.71 -6.79 -7.52
CA GLN A 40 0.57 -6.56 -6.63
C GLN A 40 -0.68 -6.21 -7.46
N LEU A 41 -0.55 -5.34 -8.46
CA LEU A 41 -1.64 -4.98 -9.36
C LEU A 41 -2.14 -6.18 -10.18
N GLN A 42 -1.26 -7.05 -10.66
CA GLN A 42 -1.66 -8.31 -11.30
C GLN A 42 -2.47 -9.22 -10.37
N ILE A 43 -2.07 -9.33 -9.10
CA ILE A 43 -2.80 -10.14 -8.11
C ILE A 43 -4.17 -9.52 -7.84
N PHE A 44 -4.24 -8.22 -7.56
CA PHE A 44 -5.52 -7.54 -7.28
C PHE A 44 -6.46 -7.50 -8.49
N SER A 45 -5.93 -7.49 -9.72
CA SER A 45 -6.75 -7.50 -10.95
C SER A 45 -7.13 -8.91 -11.43
N HIS A 46 -6.57 -9.97 -10.83
CA HIS A 46 -6.83 -11.33 -11.28
C HIS A 46 -8.30 -11.73 -11.05
N PRO A 47 -9.03 -12.23 -12.07
CA PRO A 47 -10.45 -12.55 -11.95
C PRO A 47 -10.78 -13.53 -10.81
N SER A 48 -9.91 -14.50 -10.54
CA SER A 48 -10.11 -15.47 -9.45
C SER A 48 -10.11 -14.84 -8.05
N ASN A 49 -9.53 -13.65 -7.89
CA ASN A 49 -9.50 -12.95 -6.60
C ASN A 49 -10.72 -12.04 -6.42
N ARG A 50 -11.53 -11.85 -7.47
CA ARG A 50 -12.57 -10.83 -7.52
C ARG A 50 -13.62 -10.97 -6.42
N ILE A 51 -14.15 -12.17 -6.25
CA ILE A 51 -15.22 -12.45 -5.27
C ILE A 51 -14.75 -12.15 -3.84
N ALA A 52 -13.53 -12.57 -3.50
CA ALA A 52 -12.97 -12.35 -2.17
C ALA A 52 -12.66 -10.86 -1.91
N LEU A 53 -12.13 -10.14 -2.90
CA LEU A 53 -11.89 -8.70 -2.81
C LEU A 53 -13.20 -7.92 -2.63
N GLU A 54 -14.24 -8.26 -3.38
CA GLU A 54 -15.56 -7.62 -3.24
C GLU A 54 -16.18 -7.88 -1.87
N ALA A 55 -16.05 -9.10 -1.35
CA ALA A 55 -16.55 -9.45 -0.02
C ALA A 55 -15.85 -8.65 1.09
N GLU A 56 -14.53 -8.47 1.00
CA GLU A 56 -13.80 -7.67 1.98
C GLU A 56 -14.04 -6.16 1.83
N LEU A 57 -14.15 -5.64 0.61
CA LEU A 57 -14.55 -4.24 0.38
C LEU A 57 -15.96 -3.96 0.87
N PHE A 58 -16.87 -4.92 0.73
CA PHE A 58 -18.20 -4.84 1.33
C PHE A 58 -18.12 -4.81 2.86
N SER A 59 -17.33 -5.71 3.45
CA SER A 59 -17.12 -5.80 4.90
C SER A 59 -16.47 -4.52 5.45
N ALA A 60 -15.59 -3.87 4.68
CA ALA A 60 -14.97 -2.60 5.03
C ALA A 60 -15.98 -1.49 5.26
N LYS A 61 -17.07 -1.43 4.47
CA LYS A 61 -18.16 -0.45 4.68
C LYS A 61 -18.80 -0.60 6.04
N THR A 62 -19.01 -1.82 6.50
CA THR A 62 -19.58 -2.06 7.83
C THR A 62 -18.56 -1.77 8.93
N PHE A 63 -17.32 -2.23 8.75
CA PHE A 63 -16.23 -2.03 9.70
C PHE A 63 -15.99 -0.55 10.00
N PHE A 64 -15.83 0.29 8.96
CA PHE A 64 -15.49 1.69 9.12
C PHE A 64 -16.62 2.58 9.67
N LYS A 65 -17.87 2.10 9.72
CA LYS A 65 -18.96 2.81 10.39
C LYS A 65 -18.82 2.82 11.90
N THR A 66 -18.30 1.72 12.46
CA THR A 66 -18.13 1.55 13.91
C THR A 66 -16.69 1.74 14.35
N TRP A 67 -15.74 1.71 13.42
CA TRP A 67 -14.33 1.86 13.73
C TRP A 67 -13.99 3.29 14.14
N THR A 68 -13.30 3.42 15.27
CA THR A 68 -12.70 4.66 15.75
C THR A 68 -11.19 4.49 15.79
N ALA A 69 -10.47 5.45 15.21
CA ALA A 69 -9.02 5.44 15.25
C ALA A 69 -8.52 5.38 16.71
N PRO A 70 -7.61 4.44 17.04
CA PRO A 70 -7.04 4.39 18.39
C PRO A 70 -6.23 5.65 18.68
N ASP A 71 -6.21 6.07 19.95
CA ASP A 71 -5.42 7.22 20.40
C ASP A 71 -3.92 6.98 20.12
N PRO A 72 -3.24 7.87 19.37
CA PRO A 72 -1.80 7.82 19.10
C PRO A 72 -0.94 7.58 20.34
N LYS A 73 -1.36 8.10 21.50
CA LYS A 73 -0.64 7.94 22.77
C LYS A 73 -0.76 6.54 23.38
N ARG A 74 -1.75 5.75 22.96
CA ARG A 74 -1.97 4.37 23.42
C ARG A 74 -1.32 3.33 22.51
N LEU A 75 -1.07 3.68 21.25
CA LEU A 75 -0.37 2.86 20.26
C LEU A 75 1.05 2.47 20.70
N SER A 76 1.75 3.34 21.43
CA SER A 76 3.12 3.09 21.90
C SER A 76 3.22 2.11 23.09
N SER A 77 2.11 1.76 23.73
CA SER A 77 2.14 1.13 25.07
C SER A 77 1.26 -0.13 25.19
N SER A 78 0.45 -0.43 24.18
CA SER A 78 -0.47 -1.55 24.24
C SER A 78 -0.40 -2.34 22.94
N GLY A 79 -0.25 -3.66 23.07
CA GLY A 79 -0.22 -4.61 21.96
C GLY A 79 -1.57 -4.73 21.26
N TYR A 80 -2.15 -3.62 20.82
CA TYR A 80 -3.28 -3.62 19.92
C TYR A 80 -2.86 -4.31 18.63
N ASP A 81 -3.62 -5.33 18.27
CA ASP A 81 -3.50 -5.99 16.98
C ASP A 81 -4.07 -5.07 15.90
N LEU A 82 -3.20 -4.26 15.32
CA LEU A 82 -3.54 -3.33 14.25
C LEU A 82 -3.32 -3.94 12.87
N ARG A 83 -3.16 -5.27 12.81
CA ARG A 83 -3.19 -5.99 11.54
C ARG A 83 -4.47 -5.67 10.80
N SER A 84 -4.40 -5.76 9.48
CA SER A 84 -5.57 -5.48 8.66
C SER A 84 -6.70 -6.46 9.04
N PRO A 85 -7.93 -5.98 9.29
CA PRO A 85 -9.09 -6.86 9.46
C PRO A 85 -9.52 -7.50 8.12
N PHE A 86 -8.86 -7.13 7.01
CA PHE A 86 -9.13 -7.59 5.65
C PHE A 86 -8.02 -8.56 5.23
N SER A 87 -8.12 -9.79 5.73
CA SER A 87 -7.06 -10.81 5.64
C SER A 87 -6.74 -11.21 4.20
N PHE A 88 -7.73 -11.27 3.32
CA PHE A 88 -7.51 -11.61 1.91
C PHE A 88 -6.76 -10.51 1.18
N ILE A 89 -7.13 -9.23 1.38
CA ILE A 89 -6.44 -8.07 0.82
C ILE A 89 -5.00 -7.99 1.37
N SER A 90 -4.82 -8.17 2.68
CA SER A 90 -3.47 -8.21 3.30
C SER A 90 -2.63 -9.37 2.77
N THR A 91 -3.25 -10.54 2.54
CA THR A 91 -2.58 -11.70 1.92
C THR A 91 -2.17 -11.42 0.48
N CYS A 92 -3.06 -10.83 -0.33
CA CYS A 92 -2.75 -10.44 -1.71
C CYS A 92 -1.57 -9.47 -1.76
N LEU A 93 -1.58 -8.47 -0.87
CA LEU A 93 -0.49 -7.51 -0.74
C LEU A 93 0.82 -8.20 -0.35
N THR A 94 0.78 -9.07 0.65
CA THR A 94 1.93 -9.83 1.15
C THR A 94 2.52 -10.75 0.08
N VAL A 95 1.70 -11.59 -0.55
CA VAL A 95 2.12 -12.51 -1.61
C VAL A 95 2.70 -11.75 -2.81
N GLY A 96 2.10 -10.62 -3.17
CA GLY A 96 2.63 -9.74 -4.22
C GLY A 96 3.97 -9.11 -3.87
N SER A 97 4.24 -8.92 -2.57
CA SER A 97 5.47 -8.31 -2.05
C SER A 97 6.61 -9.30 -1.83
N LEU A 98 6.31 -10.58 -1.63
CA LEU A 98 7.32 -11.63 -1.45
C LEU A 98 7.99 -12.06 -2.77
N HIS A 99 7.39 -11.73 -3.90
CA HIS A 99 7.90 -12.18 -5.20
C HIS A 99 9.15 -11.39 -5.60
N ARG A 100 10.25 -12.12 -5.80
CA ARG A 100 11.51 -11.58 -6.30
C ARG A 100 11.91 -12.30 -7.58
N THR A 101 12.25 -11.52 -8.61
CA THR A 101 12.74 -12.04 -9.90
C THR A 101 14.27 -12.06 -9.97
N ASP A 102 14.96 -11.56 -8.95
CA ASP A 102 16.41 -11.34 -8.93
C ASP A 102 17.21 -12.47 -8.25
N GLY A 103 16.55 -13.58 -7.88
CA GLY A 103 17.20 -14.75 -7.27
C GLY A 103 17.66 -14.56 -5.81
N HIS A 104 17.44 -13.38 -5.23
CA HIS A 104 17.69 -13.16 -3.81
C HIS A 104 16.58 -13.77 -2.95
N PRO A 105 16.87 -14.16 -1.70
CA PRO A 105 15.84 -14.61 -0.77
C PRO A 105 14.76 -13.54 -0.57
N PRO A 106 13.50 -13.95 -0.30
CA PRO A 106 12.43 -13.02 0.01
C PRO A 106 12.87 -12.08 1.14
N ALA A 107 12.64 -10.78 0.97
CA ALA A 107 12.96 -9.83 2.04
C ALA A 107 12.00 -10.03 3.21
N ALA A 108 12.47 -9.70 4.42
CA ALA A 108 11.61 -9.62 5.59
C ALA A 108 10.63 -8.45 5.42
N ILE A 109 9.43 -8.75 4.93
CA ILE A 109 8.32 -7.81 4.85
C ILE A 109 7.63 -7.72 6.21
N HIS A 110 7.16 -6.54 6.56
CA HIS A 110 6.45 -6.30 7.80
C HIS A 110 5.08 -5.71 7.51
N GLU A 111 4.01 -6.40 7.93
CA GLU A 111 2.68 -5.80 7.94
C GLU A 111 2.69 -4.60 8.89
N LEU A 112 2.18 -3.48 8.41
CA LEU A 112 2.06 -2.26 9.18
C LEU A 112 0.62 -2.11 9.68
N PRO A 113 0.40 -1.35 10.76
CA PRO A 113 -0.93 -0.93 11.14
C PRO A 113 -1.70 -0.36 9.95
N PHE A 114 -2.88 -0.88 9.63
CA PHE A 114 -3.64 -0.33 8.49
C PHE A 114 -4.05 1.13 8.76
N SER A 115 -4.15 1.55 10.02
CA SER A 115 -4.45 2.93 10.40
C SER A 115 -3.21 3.83 10.49
N LEU A 116 -2.05 3.37 10.02
CA LEU A 116 -0.81 4.16 10.05
C LEU A 116 -0.95 5.41 9.16
N PRO A 117 -0.61 6.60 9.66
CA PRO A 117 -0.49 7.79 8.81
C PRO A 117 0.60 7.62 7.74
N PHE A 118 0.40 8.23 6.56
CA PHE A 118 1.37 8.14 5.45
C PHE A 118 2.72 8.80 5.74
N ASP A 119 2.76 9.72 6.70
CA ASP A 119 3.94 10.46 7.14
C ASP A 119 4.66 9.83 8.35
N ASP A 120 4.11 8.76 8.94
CA ASP A 120 4.53 8.27 10.26
C ASP A 120 5.43 7.02 10.22
N TYR A 121 6.44 7.00 9.34
CA TYR A 121 7.46 5.94 9.37
C TYR A 121 8.74 6.33 8.62
N GLN A 122 9.82 5.56 8.80
CA GLN A 122 11.11 5.74 8.13
C GLN A 122 11.02 5.45 6.61
N ASN A 123 10.32 6.32 5.88
CA ASN A 123 9.93 6.20 4.47
C ASN A 123 11.00 6.71 3.52
N GLY A 124 12.27 6.50 3.87
CA GLY A 124 13.40 6.95 3.05
C GLY A 124 13.40 6.37 1.62
N GLY A 125 12.66 5.28 1.37
CA GLY A 125 12.54 4.65 0.06
C GLY A 125 11.39 5.17 -0.81
N GLY A 126 10.41 5.89 -0.25
CA GLY A 126 9.16 6.27 -0.92
C GLY A 126 7.95 5.39 -0.54
N ILE A 127 6.79 5.74 -1.09
CA ILE A 127 5.49 5.14 -0.79
C ILE A 127 4.80 4.72 -2.11
N ILE A 128 4.25 3.51 -2.14
CA ILE A 128 3.30 3.06 -3.17
C ILE A 128 1.91 3.13 -2.57
N VAL A 129 0.98 3.73 -3.28
CA VAL A 129 -0.44 3.68 -2.93
C VAL A 129 -1.17 2.95 -4.03
N ILE A 130 -1.91 1.90 -3.68
CA ILE A 130 -2.77 1.12 -4.58
C ILE A 130 -4.22 1.39 -4.20
N ASP A 131 -4.99 1.94 -5.11
CA ASP A 131 -6.41 2.20 -4.96
C ASP A 131 -7.23 1.05 -5.59
N ILE A 132 -7.91 0.31 -4.71
CA ILE A 132 -8.76 -0.84 -5.06
C ILE A 132 -10.26 -0.50 -5.01
N THR A 133 -10.64 0.79 -4.97
CA THR A 133 -12.05 1.22 -4.95
C THR A 133 -12.85 0.64 -6.11
N ASN A 134 -12.25 0.61 -7.31
CA ASN A 134 -12.84 0.02 -8.49
C ASN A 134 -11.96 -1.13 -8.98
N LEU A 135 -12.34 -2.35 -8.66
CA LEU A 135 -11.59 -3.55 -9.03
C LEU A 135 -11.53 -3.80 -10.56
N ASN A 136 -12.35 -3.12 -11.37
CA ASN A 136 -12.23 -3.16 -12.85
C ASN A 136 -11.17 -2.18 -13.38
N LYS A 137 -10.79 -1.20 -12.57
CA LYS A 137 -9.87 -0.13 -12.92
C LYS A 137 -9.08 0.29 -11.69
N LEU A 138 -8.13 -0.56 -11.32
CA LEU A 138 -7.20 -0.27 -10.24
C LEU A 138 -6.39 0.97 -10.59
N LYS A 139 -6.05 1.78 -9.59
CA LYS A 139 -5.12 2.90 -9.75
C LYS A 139 -3.97 2.71 -8.78
N TYR A 140 -2.85 3.32 -9.07
CA TYR A 140 -1.74 3.39 -8.16
C TYR A 140 -0.99 4.70 -8.33
N CYS A 141 -0.16 5.05 -7.36
CA CYS A 141 0.83 6.11 -7.51
C CYS A 141 2.06 5.83 -6.64
N PHE A 142 3.16 6.49 -7.00
CA PHE A 142 4.35 6.58 -6.17
C PHE A 142 4.38 7.98 -5.53
N ALA A 143 4.44 8.02 -4.21
CA ALA A 143 4.57 9.25 -3.44
C ALA A 143 5.93 9.27 -2.73
N PHE A 144 6.54 10.44 -2.67
CA PHE A 144 7.79 10.64 -1.95
C PHE A 144 7.54 11.67 -0.86
N THR A 145 7.88 11.32 0.37
CA THR A 145 7.88 12.30 1.47
C THR A 145 9.18 13.10 1.34
N SER A 146 9.08 14.39 1.06
CA SER A 146 10.27 15.25 1.10
C SER A 146 10.72 15.34 2.56
N SER A 147 11.87 14.76 2.90
CA SER A 147 12.54 15.11 4.14
C SER A 147 13.11 16.53 3.98
N MET A 148 12.30 17.55 4.22
CA MET A 148 12.83 18.89 4.48
C MET A 148 12.89 19.11 5.98
N THR A 149 14.12 19.11 6.47
CA THR A 149 14.49 19.70 7.76
C THR A 149 13.98 21.13 7.84
N SER A 150 12.88 21.36 8.57
CA SER A 150 12.70 22.45 9.55
C SER A 150 11.22 22.65 9.85
N SER A 151 10.85 22.42 11.12
CA SER A 151 9.78 23.11 11.86
C SER A 151 8.68 23.81 11.04
N SER A 152 7.67 23.08 10.59
CA SER A 152 6.31 23.60 10.36
C SER A 152 5.31 22.43 10.26
N PRO A 153 4.14 22.52 10.91
CA PRO A 153 3.14 21.46 10.87
C PRO A 153 2.36 21.58 9.56
N LEU A 154 2.11 20.46 8.90
CA LEU A 154 1.37 20.32 7.63
C LEU A 154 2.23 20.61 6.39
N LEU A 155 3.02 19.61 5.96
CA LEU A 155 3.59 19.59 4.61
C LEU A 155 2.77 18.68 3.68
N PRO A 156 2.55 19.08 2.42
CA PRO A 156 1.73 18.33 1.46
C PRO A 156 2.45 17.07 0.99
N VAL A 157 1.73 15.95 0.96
CA VAL A 157 2.15 14.75 0.24
C VAL A 157 2.26 15.12 -1.25
N TYR A 158 3.47 15.14 -1.79
CA TYR A 158 3.66 15.24 -3.24
C TYR A 158 3.31 13.90 -3.88
N ILE A 159 2.05 13.77 -4.29
CA ILE A 159 1.59 12.67 -5.13
C ILE A 159 2.12 12.96 -6.53
N ALA A 160 3.20 12.29 -6.94
CA ALA A 160 3.50 12.18 -8.36
C ALA A 160 2.38 11.31 -8.97
N SER A 161 1.37 11.98 -9.50
CA SER A 161 0.24 11.34 -10.18
C SER A 161 0.71 10.76 -11.51
N ALA A 162 1.38 9.62 -11.46
CA ALA A 162 1.29 8.65 -12.53
C ALA A 162 0.06 7.79 -12.22
N CYS A 163 -1.14 8.35 -12.42
CA CYS A 163 -2.37 7.55 -12.54
C CYS A 163 -2.29 6.79 -13.88
N THR A 164 -1.43 5.78 -13.96
CA THR A 164 -1.20 5.01 -15.18
C THR A 164 -2.08 3.76 -15.21
N ASP A 165 -2.81 3.61 -16.30
CA ASP A 165 -3.58 2.42 -16.64
C ASP A 165 -2.59 1.39 -17.21
N ILE A 166 -2.04 0.51 -16.37
CA ILE A 166 -0.96 -0.45 -16.75
C ILE A 166 -1.30 -1.29 -17.99
N THR A 167 -2.59 -1.46 -18.30
CA THR A 167 -3.04 -2.21 -19.48
C THR A 167 -2.70 -1.53 -20.82
N LYS A 168 -2.32 -0.24 -20.84
CA LYS A 168 -2.04 0.50 -22.08
C LYS A 168 -0.56 0.82 -22.32
N ASP A 169 0.26 0.93 -21.28
CA ASP A 169 1.60 1.54 -21.40
C ASP A 169 2.78 0.57 -21.25
N LEU A 170 2.52 -0.73 -21.01
CA LEU A 170 3.60 -1.71 -20.87
C LEU A 170 4.38 -2.12 -22.15
N PRO A 171 3.96 -1.89 -23.41
CA PRO A 171 4.78 -2.34 -24.55
C PRO A 171 6.02 -1.47 -24.83
N ILE A 172 6.22 -0.35 -24.13
CA ILE A 172 7.29 0.62 -24.51
C ILE A 172 8.60 0.43 -23.72
N LEU A 173 8.64 -0.42 -22.67
CA LEU A 173 9.81 -0.55 -21.79
C LEU A 173 10.50 -1.93 -21.78
N MET A 174 10.18 -2.82 -22.74
CA MET A 174 10.88 -4.11 -22.89
C MET A 174 11.59 -4.27 -24.25
N SER A 175 12.11 -3.19 -24.81
CA SER A 175 12.99 -3.22 -25.98
C SER A 175 14.10 -2.19 -25.84
N ALA A 176 15.10 -2.53 -25.01
CA ALA A 176 16.44 -1.96 -25.04
C ALA A 176 17.42 -3.01 -24.48
#